data_AF-A0A2K3MKF6-F1
#
_entry.id   AF-A0A2K3MKF6-F1
#
_cell.length_a   1.000
_cell.length_b   1.000
_cell.length_c   1.000
_cell.angle_alpha   90.00
_cell.angle_beta   90.00
_cell.angle_gamma   90.00
#
_symmetry.space_group_name_H-M   'P 1'
#
loop_
_entity.id
_entity.type
_entity.pdbx_description
1 polymer ?
#
loop_
_entity_poly.entity_id
_entity_poly.type
_entity_poly.pdbx_seq_one_letter_code
_entity_poly.pdbx_strand_id
1 'polypeptide(L)'
;EDDMHVFFGCVAARECWSVAGLSQLLQNATYQHGTVADKVFRMCRNEDSATIGRVASLFWCIWHNRNDKIWNDNIQSPEPSWKHDVKHDVRRME
;
A
#
# COMPACT_ATOMS: atom_id res chain seq x y z
N GLU A 1 3.81 -2.75 -11.38
CA GLU A 1 2.77 -1.80 -10.91
C GLU A 1 3.37 -0.41 -10.95
N ASP A 2 2.70 0.58 -11.54
CA ASP A 2 3.18 1.97 -11.59
C ASP A 2 2.68 2.79 -10.39
N ASP A 3 3.34 3.92 -10.10
CA ASP A 3 3.04 4.75 -8.92
C ASP A 3 1.60 5.29 -8.92
N MET A 4 1.04 5.58 -10.11
CA MET A 4 -0.34 6.03 -10.23
C MET A 4 -1.32 4.94 -9.79
N HIS A 5 -1.09 3.69 -10.20
CA HIS A 5 -1.89 2.57 -9.76
C HIS A 5 -1.73 2.31 -8.26
N VAL A 6 -0.50 2.34 -7.73
CA VAL A 6 -0.22 2.09 -6.31
C VAL A 6 -0.91 3.10 -5.38
N PHE A 7 -0.87 4.40 -5.70
CA PHE A 7 -1.41 5.43 -4.82
C PHE A 7 -2.88 5.76 -5.05
N PHE A 8 -3.43 5.53 -6.25
CA PHE A 8 -4.78 5.98 -6.60
C PHE A 8 -5.66 4.90 -7.25
N GLY A 9 -5.07 3.90 -7.89
CA GLY A 9 -5.78 3.01 -8.80
C GLY A 9 -6.17 1.66 -8.23
N CYS A 10 -5.31 1.05 -7.40
CA CYS A 10 -5.54 -0.29 -6.89
C CYS A 10 -6.69 -0.31 -5.88
N VAL A 11 -7.36 -1.46 -5.75
CA VAL A 11 -8.56 -1.62 -4.90
C VAL A 11 -8.24 -1.23 -3.46
N ALA A 12 -7.14 -1.74 -2.91
CA ALA A 12 -6.71 -1.45 -1.55
C ALA A 12 -6.44 0.05 -1.34
N ALA A 13 -5.78 0.73 -2.29
CA ALA A 13 -5.56 2.17 -2.18
C ALA A 13 -6.90 2.92 -2.15
N ARG A 14 -7.82 2.62 -3.07
CA ARG A 14 -9.15 3.26 -3.11
C ARG A 14 -9.95 3.05 -1.83
N GLU A 15 -9.85 1.86 -1.22
CA GLU A 15 -10.43 1.58 0.09
C GLU A 15 -9.77 2.43 1.19
N CYS A 16 -8.44 2.55 1.21
CA CYS A 16 -7.74 3.41 2.17
C CYS A 16 -8.17 4.88 2.04
N TRP A 17 -8.32 5.39 0.81
CA TRP A 17 -8.87 6.73 0.56
C TRP A 17 -10.30 6.89 1.09
N SER A 18 -11.13 5.85 0.96
CA SER A 18 -12.50 5.85 1.47
C SER A 18 -12.57 5.83 2.99
N VAL A 19 -11.80 4.96 3.64
CA VAL A 19 -11.71 4.89 5.11
C VAL A 19 -11.14 6.18 5.68
N ALA A 20 -10.16 6.78 4.99
CA ALA A 20 -9.60 8.07 5.36
C ALA A 20 -10.59 9.23 5.15
N GLY A 21 -11.77 9.02 4.55
CA GLY A 21 -12.76 10.07 4.28
C GLY A 21 -12.29 11.08 3.21
N LEU A 22 -11.48 10.63 2.25
CA LEU A 22 -10.87 11.47 1.21
C LEU A 22 -11.31 11.07 -0.22
N SER A 23 -12.32 10.20 -0.35
CA SER A 23 -12.87 9.74 -1.64
C SER A 23 -13.24 10.86 -2.60
N GLN A 24 -13.67 12.02 -2.08
CA GLN A 24 -14.04 13.15 -2.92
C GLN A 24 -12.84 13.72 -3.71
N LEU A 25 -11.63 13.69 -3.13
CA LEU A 25 -10.42 14.12 -3.83
C LEU A 25 -10.06 13.15 -4.97
N LEU A 26 -10.30 11.84 -4.79
CA LEU A 26 -10.13 10.83 -5.84
C LEU A 26 -11.08 11.03 -7.02
N GLN A 27 -12.25 11.63 -6.80
CA GLN A 27 -13.27 11.84 -7.83
C GLN A 27 -13.20 13.23 -8.46
N ASN A 28 -12.43 14.15 -7.88
CA ASN A 28 -12.31 15.51 -8.36
C ASN A 28 -11.61 15.53 -9.74
N ALA A 29 -12.32 16.02 -10.75
CA ALA A 29 -11.85 16.13 -12.13
C ALA A 29 -10.51 16.91 -12.24
N THR A 30 -10.32 17.90 -11.38
CA THR A 30 -9.11 18.75 -11.32
C THR A 30 -7.84 17.94 -11.06
N TYR A 31 -7.96 16.82 -10.36
CA TYR A 31 -6.85 15.96 -9.93
C TYR A 31 -6.74 14.66 -10.76
N GLN A 32 -7.48 14.50 -11.86
CA GLN A 32 -7.49 13.24 -12.61
C GLN A 32 -6.29 13.05 -13.52
N HIS A 33 -5.64 14.13 -13.95
CA HIS A 33 -4.60 14.09 -14.99
C HIS A 33 -3.20 14.39 -14.45
N GLY A 34 -2.19 13.84 -15.11
CA GLY A 34 -0.78 14.03 -14.81
C GLY A 34 -0.18 12.94 -13.93
N THR A 35 1.07 13.16 -13.53
CA THR A 35 1.83 12.30 -12.64
C THR A 35 1.30 12.36 -11.20
N VAL A 36 1.75 11.45 -10.33
CA VAL A 36 1.47 11.52 -8.88
C VAL A 36 1.83 12.90 -8.32
N ALA A 37 3.00 13.43 -8.69
CA ALA A 37 3.46 14.73 -8.26
C ALA A 37 2.54 15.85 -8.74
N ASP A 38 2.10 15.84 -10.00
CA ASP A 38 1.17 16.84 -10.53
C ASP A 38 -0.14 16.87 -9.74
N LYS A 39 -0.67 15.70 -9.40
CA LYS A 39 -1.90 15.57 -8.62
C LYS A 39 -1.72 16.11 -7.21
N VAL A 40 -0.65 15.72 -6.53
CA VAL A 40 -0.33 16.21 -5.17
C VAL A 40 -0.13 17.72 -5.17
N PHE A 41 0.64 18.27 -6.12
CA PHE A 41 0.85 19.72 -6.18
C PHE A 41 -0.42 20.50 -6.51
N ARG A 42 -1.38 19.92 -7.23
CA ARG A 42 -2.71 20.53 -7.42
C ARG A 42 -3.50 20.48 -6.12
N MET A 43 -3.53 19.35 -5.42
CA MET A 43 -4.19 19.26 -4.11
C MET A 43 -3.60 20.30 -3.16
N CYS A 44 -2.27 20.40 -3.04
CA CYS A 44 -1.61 21.37 -2.17
C CYS A 44 -1.94 22.83 -2.49
N ARG A 45 -2.32 23.14 -3.73
CA ARG A 45 -2.71 24.48 -4.15
C ARG A 45 -4.18 24.82 -3.88
N ASN A 46 -5.04 23.81 -3.75
CA ASN A 46 -6.51 23.98 -3.75
C ASN A 46 -7.18 23.54 -2.45
N GLU A 47 -6.55 22.65 -1.67
CA GLU A 47 -7.07 22.14 -0.40
C GLU A 47 -6.36 22.79 0.79
N ASP A 48 -7.01 22.76 1.96
CA ASP A 48 -6.44 23.27 3.20
C ASP A 48 -5.32 22.37 3.76
N SER A 49 -4.52 22.92 4.67
CA SER A 49 -3.37 22.21 5.26
C SER A 49 -3.75 20.96 6.06
N ALA A 50 -4.92 20.91 6.69
CA ALA A 50 -5.37 19.73 7.42
C ALA A 50 -5.73 18.60 6.45
N THR A 51 -6.40 18.93 5.34
CA THR A 51 -6.69 17.99 4.26
C THR A 51 -5.41 17.44 3.64
N ILE A 52 -4.43 18.30 3.34
CA ILE A 52 -3.14 17.87 2.76
C ILE A 52 -2.32 17.05 3.76
N GLY A 53 -2.36 17.38 5.05
CA GLY A 53 -1.73 16.55 6.09
C GLY A 53 -2.29 15.12 6.11
N ARG A 54 -3.61 14.97 5.93
CA ARG A 54 -4.26 13.64 5.82
C ARG A 54 -3.87 12.90 4.55
N VAL A 55 -3.79 13.59 3.40
CA VAL A 55 -3.32 13.00 2.13
C VAL A 55 -1.88 12.51 2.26
N ALA A 56 -0.98 13.33 2.85
CA ALA A 56 0.41 12.95 3.08
C ALA A 56 0.53 11.74 4.01
N SER A 57 -0.25 11.72 5.09
CA SER A 57 -0.30 10.58 6.02
C SER A 57 -0.80 9.30 5.34
N LEU A 58 -1.83 9.41 4.50
CA LEU A 58 -2.34 8.29 3.71
C LEU A 58 -1.30 7.74 2.74
N PHE A 59 -0.55 8.61 2.06
CA PHE A 59 0.50 8.21 1.12
C PHE A 59 1.62 7.48 1.84
N TRP A 60 2.01 8.00 2.99
CA TRP A 60 2.95 7.34 3.87
C TRP A 60 2.46 5.94 4.27
N CYS A 61 1.21 5.80 4.72
CA CYS A 61 0.65 4.49 5.09
C CYS A 61 0.62 3.51 3.92
N ILE A 62 0.20 3.94 2.72
CA ILE A 62 0.18 3.09 1.52
C ILE A 62 1.58 2.62 1.15
N TRP A 63 2.54 3.55 1.09
CA TRP A 63 3.93 3.25 0.77
C TRP A 63 4.57 2.33 1.82
N HIS A 64 4.35 2.63 3.10
CA HIS A 64 4.86 1.86 4.21
C HIS A 64 4.32 0.43 4.17
N ASN A 65 3.01 0.24 4.04
CA ASN A 65 2.40 -1.10 3.97
C ASN A 65 2.86 -1.89 2.74
N ARG A 66 3.07 -1.23 1.60
CA ARG A 66 3.62 -1.88 0.41
C ARG A 66 5.05 -2.35 0.66
N ASN A 67 5.89 -1.49 1.23
CA ASN A 67 7.27 -1.86 1.54
C ASN A 67 7.34 -2.93 2.61
N ASP A 68 6.49 -2.87 3.63
CA ASP A 68 6.40 -3.89 4.67
C ASP A 68 6.12 -5.26 4.06
N LYS A 69 5.17 -5.37 3.12
CA LYS A 69 4.95 -6.62 2.37
C LYS A 69 6.16 -7.03 1.54
N ILE A 70 6.76 -6.11 0.79
CA ILE A 70 7.94 -6.42 -0.04
C ILE A 70 9.10 -6.94 0.81
N TRP A 71 9.33 -6.37 1.99
CA TRP A 71 10.44 -6.75 2.84
C TRP A 71 10.11 -7.95 3.75
N ASN A 72 8.92 -8.01 4.34
CA ASN A 72 8.55 -9.05 5.31
C ASN A 72 7.95 -10.31 4.67
N ASP A 73 7.16 -10.21 3.60
CA ASP A 73 6.63 -11.41 2.91
C ASP A 73 7.76 -12.14 2.16
N ASN A 74 8.84 -11.45 1.78
CA ASN A 74 10.05 -12.07 1.24
C ASN A 74 10.95 -12.72 2.31
N ILE A 75 10.90 -12.24 3.57
CA ILE A 75 11.60 -12.87 4.70
C ILE A 75 10.88 -14.16 5.12
N GLN A 76 9.55 -14.22 4.95
CA GLN A 76 8.79 -15.48 4.98
C GLN A 76 8.90 -16.25 3.67
N SER A 77 10.13 -16.52 3.22
CA SER A 77 10.33 -17.69 2.35
C SER A 77 9.80 -18.92 3.11
N PRO A 78 9.01 -19.80 2.49
CA PRO A 78 8.49 -20.97 3.19
C PRO A 78 9.69 -21.77 3.72
N GLU A 79 9.81 -21.90 5.04
CA GLU A 79 10.67 -22.95 5.61
C GLU A 79 10.22 -24.25 4.92
N PRO A 80 11.12 -24.90 4.19
CA PRO A 80 10.67 -25.93 3.28
C PRO A 80 10.18 -27.12 4.10
N SER A 81 8.97 -27.55 3.76
CA SER A 81 8.15 -28.51 4.52
C SER A 81 8.85 -29.82 4.90
N TRP A 82 9.94 -30.17 4.20
CA TRP A 82 10.77 -31.34 4.52
C TRP A 82 11.43 -31.29 5.90
N LYS A 83 11.60 -30.13 6.55
CA LYS A 83 12.13 -30.10 7.92
C LYS A 83 11.14 -30.60 8.98
N HIS A 84 9.84 -30.56 8.70
CA HIS A 84 8.84 -31.21 9.55
C HIS A 84 8.78 -32.72 9.29
N ASP A 85 8.91 -33.13 8.03
CA ASP A 85 8.89 -34.54 7.64
C ASP A 85 10.11 -35.32 8.17
N VAL A 86 11.32 -34.73 8.12
CA VAL A 86 12.53 -35.39 8.64
C VAL A 86 12.46 -35.60 10.17
N LYS A 87 11.89 -34.63 10.92
CA LYS A 87 11.69 -34.78 12.38
C LYS A 87 10.60 -35.80 12.75
N HIS A 88 9.68 -36.09 11.83
CA HIS A 88 8.63 -37.07 12.01
C HIS A 88 9.09 -38.49 11.59
N ASP A 89 9.95 -38.60 10.57
CA ASP A 89 10.52 -39.88 10.13
C ASP A 89 11.63 -40.39 11.05
N VAL A 90 12.50 -39.51 11.59
CA VAL A 90 13.52 -39.94 12.58
C VAL A 90 12.88 -40.53 13.84
N ARG A 91 11.71 -40.01 14.25
CA ARG A 91 10.94 -40.52 15.40
C ARG A 91 10.13 -41.81 15.13
N ARG A 92 10.07 -42.26 13.88
CA ARG A 92 9.41 -43.51 13.48
C ARG A 92 10.40 -44.67 13.36
N MET A 93 11.71 -44.39 13.37
CA MET A 93 12.78 -45.37 13.27
C MET A 93 13.45 -45.72 14.62
N GLU A 94 13.02 -45.08 15.71
CA GLU A 94 13.32 -45.49 17.11
C GLU A 94 12.13 -46.26 17.69
#